data_AF-A0A357CQ10-F1
#
_entry.id   AF-A0A357CQ10-F1
#
_cell.length_a   1.000
_cell.length_b   1.000
_cell.length_c   1.000
_cell.angle_alpha   90.00
_cell.angle_beta   90.00
_cell.angle_gamma   90.00
#
_symmetry.space_group_name_H-M   'P 1'
#
loop_
_entity.id
_entity.type
_entity.pdbx_description
1 polymer ?
#
loop_
_entity_poly.entity_id
_entity_poly.type
_entity_poly.pdbx_seq_one_letter_code
_entity_poly.pdbx_strand_id
1 'polypeptide(L)'
;EGEEAILEILAIIADGKEKGKTKAGIKQDLLKVEGVYLPEFYRVEYTDDGKIAALHPVASAPPVVQKRILRNFTAFPLPTADLVPWIEPIHDRAMVELFRGCTRGCRFCQAGMIYRPVRERSPATIEAYLQNVIAHTGYEEISLTSLSSADYTKIQELFNNLTACFSDQNIKLSLPSLRVDSFSPELAARFQSGRKGGLTFAPEAGTERLRQVINKNLSEEQILTTAQEAFAAGWQRLKLYFMIGLPTETDEDLEGIVRLAKEILALGRRLHGPKAGRVQVTVSASTFVPKPHTPFQWRPQISLTETERRQKFLKDRLVGRGLQFSWHDPSLSQLEGVFARGDRRLGKTLVKAWELGCTFDSWPDQFHWDRWVEALEATDVQVDAYLRPRAYDEILPWDHLSAGLTKTYLRDEDQRAEQGQITLDCRARRGCSTCGVCSTLGAAPERAGGEND
;
A
#
# COMPACT_ATOMS: atom_id res chain seq x y z
N GLU A 1 4.52 -14.77 -0.17
CA GLU A 1 4.01 -15.10 1.17
C GLU A 1 4.94 -16.13 1.76
N GLY A 2 5.57 -15.76 2.88
CA GLY A 2 6.78 -16.41 3.38
C GLY A 2 6.51 -17.57 4.33
N GLU A 3 5.27 -17.76 4.74
CA GLU A 3 4.83 -18.68 5.78
C GLU A 3 5.29 -20.12 5.54
N GLU A 4 5.04 -20.65 4.34
CA GLU A 4 5.51 -21.99 3.96
C GLU A 4 6.95 -21.94 3.40
N ALA A 5 7.27 -20.88 2.65
CA ALA A 5 8.57 -20.73 1.99
C ALA A 5 9.73 -20.75 2.99
N ILE A 6 9.57 -20.09 4.13
CA ILE A 6 10.61 -19.98 5.15
C ILE A 6 10.95 -21.34 5.74
N LEU A 7 9.96 -22.22 5.93
CA LEU A 7 10.17 -23.57 6.44
C LEU A 7 10.97 -24.42 5.43
N GLU A 8 10.63 -24.32 4.14
CA GLU A 8 11.37 -24.99 3.07
C GLU A 8 12.81 -24.48 2.94
N ILE A 9 13.00 -23.16 3.00
CA ILE A 9 14.33 -22.52 2.99
C ILE A 9 15.18 -23.03 4.15
N LEU A 10 14.61 -23.04 5.37
CA LEU A 10 15.30 -23.50 6.57
C LEU A 10 15.64 -24.99 6.48
N ALA A 11 14.73 -25.83 5.98
CA ALA A 11 14.97 -27.25 5.77
C ALA A 11 16.12 -27.50 4.78
N ILE A 12 16.17 -26.78 3.66
CA ILE A 12 17.26 -26.87 2.67
C ILE A 12 18.59 -26.44 3.27
N ILE A 13 18.61 -25.36 4.06
CA ILE A 13 19.82 -24.88 4.71
C ILE A 13 20.31 -25.90 5.76
N ALA A 14 19.39 -26.47 6.56
CA ALA A 14 19.72 -27.47 7.57
C ALA A 14 20.29 -28.75 6.94
N ASP A 15 19.58 -29.33 5.97
CA ASP A 15 20.02 -30.52 5.23
C ASP A 15 21.36 -30.30 4.51
N GLY A 16 21.52 -29.12 3.90
CA GLY A 16 22.75 -28.75 3.23
C GLY A 16 23.94 -28.65 4.17
N LYS A 17 23.75 -28.10 5.37
CA LYS A 17 24.79 -28.05 6.41
C LYS A 17 25.13 -29.44 6.94
N GLU A 18 24.13 -30.26 7.22
CA GLU A 18 24.31 -31.63 7.70
C GLU A 18 25.09 -32.49 6.70
N LYS A 19 24.81 -32.34 5.41
CA LYS A 19 25.52 -33.04 4.31
C LYS A 19 26.85 -32.40 3.92
N GLY A 20 27.31 -31.36 4.61
CA GLY A 20 28.58 -30.68 4.32
C GLY A 20 28.60 -29.95 2.97
N LYS A 21 27.44 -29.54 2.43
CA LYS A 21 27.39 -28.76 1.18
C LYS A 21 28.03 -27.38 1.37
N THR A 22 28.67 -26.91 0.30
CA THR A 22 29.16 -25.53 0.25
C THR A 22 28.00 -24.54 0.22
N LYS A 23 28.26 -23.27 0.60
CA LYS A 23 27.28 -22.18 0.47
C LYS A 23 26.71 -22.06 -0.95
N ALA A 24 27.55 -22.25 -1.96
CA ALA A 24 27.13 -22.25 -3.36
C ALA A 24 26.18 -23.41 -3.68
N GLY A 25 26.46 -24.62 -3.17
CA GLY A 25 25.58 -25.78 -3.31
C GLY A 25 24.21 -25.57 -2.66
N ILE A 26 24.18 -25.02 -1.45
CA ILE A 26 22.92 -24.68 -0.74
C ILE A 26 22.11 -23.67 -1.56
N LYS A 27 22.76 -22.62 -2.08
CA LYS A 27 22.10 -21.61 -2.92
C LYS A 27 21.49 -22.20 -4.19
N GLN A 28 22.14 -23.16 -4.83
CA GLN A 28 21.58 -23.87 -5.98
C GLN A 28 20.31 -24.65 -5.61
N ASP A 29 20.28 -25.29 -4.44
CA ASP A 29 19.09 -25.99 -3.97
C ASP A 29 17.94 -25.02 -3.62
N LEU A 30 18.25 -23.84 -3.10
CA LEU A 30 17.26 -22.81 -2.80
C LEU A 30 16.52 -22.29 -4.06
N LEU A 31 17.11 -22.43 -5.26
CA LEU A 31 16.44 -22.06 -6.51
C LEU A 31 15.20 -22.93 -6.81
N LYS A 32 15.06 -24.08 -6.14
CA LYS A 32 13.91 -24.98 -6.30
C LYS A 32 12.68 -24.52 -5.49
N VAL A 33 12.86 -23.59 -4.56
CA VAL A 33 11.77 -23.08 -3.70
C VAL A 33 11.00 -22.00 -4.44
N GLU A 34 9.69 -22.20 -4.59
CA GLU A 34 8.80 -21.20 -5.19
C GLU A 34 8.87 -19.86 -4.44
N GLY A 35 8.99 -18.75 -5.17
CA GLY A 35 9.09 -17.41 -4.59
C GLY A 35 10.48 -16.99 -4.13
N VAL A 36 11.49 -17.88 -4.19
CA VAL A 36 12.88 -17.52 -3.85
C VAL A 36 13.57 -16.92 -5.06
N TYR A 37 14.00 -15.67 -4.91
CA TYR A 37 14.84 -14.96 -5.87
C TYR A 37 16.24 -14.75 -5.28
N LEU A 38 17.26 -15.25 -5.99
CA LEU A 38 18.67 -15.04 -5.65
C LEU A 38 19.34 -14.19 -6.74
N PRO A 39 19.65 -12.90 -6.47
CA PRO A 39 20.15 -11.98 -7.50
C PRO A 39 21.42 -12.45 -8.23
N GLU A 40 22.32 -13.16 -7.55
CA GLU A 40 23.57 -13.63 -8.17
C GLU A 40 23.33 -14.59 -9.35
N PHE A 41 22.15 -15.19 -9.46
CA PHE A 41 21.78 -16.11 -10.54
C PHE A 41 21.10 -15.45 -11.74
N TYR A 42 21.18 -14.13 -11.85
CA TYR A 42 20.66 -13.39 -12.99
C TYR A 42 21.71 -12.40 -13.46
N ARG A 43 22.07 -12.43 -14.74
CA ARG A 43 22.99 -11.48 -15.38
C ARG A 43 22.17 -10.46 -16.15
N VAL A 44 22.50 -9.18 -15.98
CA VAL A 44 21.86 -8.06 -16.69
C VAL A 44 22.82 -7.56 -17.75
N GLU A 45 22.32 -7.42 -18.98
CA GLU A 45 23.03 -6.76 -20.07
C GLU A 45 22.40 -5.40 -20.34
N TYR A 46 23.23 -4.41 -20.61
CA TYR A 46 22.80 -3.03 -20.83
C TYR A 46 23.14 -2.60 -22.25
N THR A 47 22.30 -1.76 -22.82
CA THR A 47 22.58 -1.03 -24.06
C THR A 47 23.51 0.15 -23.79
N ASP A 48 24.08 0.73 -24.84
CA ASP A 48 24.95 1.92 -24.75
C ASP A 48 24.20 3.14 -24.17
N ASP A 49 22.89 3.26 -24.40
CA ASP A 49 22.02 4.29 -23.81
C ASP A 49 21.56 3.95 -22.37
N GLY A 50 22.13 2.91 -21.76
CA GLY A 50 21.93 2.57 -20.35
C GLY A 50 20.62 1.87 -20.03
N LYS A 51 19.84 1.42 -21.02
CA LYS A 51 18.65 0.58 -20.84
C LYS A 51 19.06 -0.88 -20.64
N ILE A 52 18.14 -1.70 -20.14
CA ILE A 52 18.35 -3.15 -20.04
C ILE A 52 18.11 -3.77 -21.42
N ALA A 53 19.16 -4.40 -21.97
CA ALA A 53 19.12 -5.13 -23.22
C ALA A 53 18.60 -6.56 -23.02
N ALA A 54 18.99 -7.21 -21.92
CA ALA A 54 18.57 -8.56 -21.59
C ALA A 54 18.74 -8.90 -20.09
N LEU A 55 17.95 -9.86 -19.62
CA LEU A 55 18.03 -10.48 -18.30
C LEU A 55 18.21 -11.99 -18.49
N HIS A 56 19.39 -12.51 -18.17
CA HIS A 56 19.72 -13.92 -18.35
C HIS A 56 19.73 -14.64 -17.00
N PRO A 57 18.82 -15.60 -16.75
CA PRO A 57 19.03 -16.54 -15.66
C PRO A 57 20.31 -17.35 -15.93
N VAL A 58 21.08 -17.63 -14.89
CA VAL A 58 22.25 -18.51 -14.97
C VAL A 58 22.03 -19.77 -14.12
N ALA A 59 22.71 -20.85 -14.49
CA ALA A 59 22.51 -22.18 -13.91
C ALA A 59 21.04 -22.64 -14.03
N SER A 60 20.47 -23.19 -12.97
CA SER A 60 19.09 -23.70 -12.94
C SER A 60 18.07 -22.67 -12.44
N ALA A 61 18.41 -21.38 -12.43
CA ALA A 61 17.47 -20.35 -11.99
C ALA A 61 16.29 -20.24 -12.98
N PRO A 62 15.06 -20.07 -12.48
CA PRO A 62 13.91 -19.88 -13.36
C PRO A 62 14.05 -18.55 -14.12
N PRO A 63 13.61 -18.46 -15.40
CA PRO A 63 13.61 -17.20 -16.12
C PRO A 63 12.76 -16.11 -15.47
N VAL A 64 11.67 -16.52 -14.80
CA VAL A 64 10.78 -15.65 -14.04
C VAL A 64 10.48 -16.28 -12.69
N VAL A 65 10.76 -15.56 -11.60
CA VAL A 65 10.38 -15.97 -10.24
C VAL A 65 8.94 -15.56 -9.98
N GLN A 66 8.05 -16.54 -9.85
CA GLN A 66 6.68 -16.30 -9.42
C GLN A 66 6.64 -16.05 -7.92
N LYS A 67 5.90 -15.02 -7.46
CA LYS A 67 5.65 -14.82 -6.04
C LYS A 67 4.93 -16.06 -5.49
N ARG A 68 5.24 -16.42 -4.25
CA ARG A 68 4.51 -17.47 -3.53
C ARG A 68 3.22 -16.94 -2.91
N ILE A 69 2.19 -17.77 -2.90
CA ILE A 69 0.89 -17.50 -2.27
C ILE A 69 0.52 -18.59 -1.27
N LEU A 70 0.06 -18.20 -0.08
CA LEU A 70 -0.54 -19.09 0.89
C LEU A 70 -1.97 -19.44 0.44
N ARG A 71 -2.16 -20.62 -0.13
CA ARG A 71 -3.42 -20.99 -0.80
C ARG A 71 -4.60 -21.06 0.17
N ASN A 72 -4.42 -21.71 1.31
CA ASN A 72 -5.44 -21.80 2.35
C ASN A 72 -5.13 -20.80 3.46
N PHE A 73 -5.53 -19.55 3.25
CA PHE A 73 -5.23 -18.47 4.19
C PHE A 73 -5.92 -18.72 5.53
N THR A 74 -7.21 -19.10 5.53
CA THR A 74 -7.99 -19.28 6.75
C THR A 74 -7.50 -20.42 7.63
N ALA A 75 -7.07 -21.55 7.06
CA ALA A 75 -6.61 -22.70 7.85
C ALA A 75 -5.16 -22.58 8.31
N PHE A 76 -4.38 -21.64 7.75
CA PHE A 76 -3.01 -21.44 8.20
C PHE A 76 -2.99 -21.01 9.67
N PRO A 77 -2.19 -21.67 10.52
CA PRO A 77 -2.19 -21.44 11.96
C PRO A 77 -1.74 -20.02 12.30
N LEU A 78 -2.41 -19.43 13.28
CA LEU A 78 -2.02 -18.15 13.87
C LEU A 78 -1.20 -18.41 15.15
N PRO A 79 -0.17 -17.60 15.44
CA PRO A 79 0.69 -17.78 16.60
C PRO A 79 -0.09 -17.51 17.90
N THR A 80 -0.30 -18.53 18.72
CA THR A 80 -1.07 -18.45 19.97
C THR A 80 -0.23 -18.22 21.22
N ALA A 81 1.10 -18.36 21.11
CA ALA A 81 2.05 -18.20 22.20
C ALA A 81 2.83 -16.90 22.06
N ASP A 82 2.12 -15.78 22.06
CA ASP A 82 2.73 -14.46 21.91
C ASP A 82 3.57 -14.10 23.14
N LEU A 83 4.76 -13.56 22.89
CA LEU A 83 5.63 -13.04 23.95
C LEU A 83 5.06 -11.71 24.45
N VAL A 84 4.76 -11.63 25.74
CA VAL A 84 4.37 -10.37 26.39
C VAL A 84 5.65 -9.63 26.82
N PRO A 85 5.96 -8.47 26.24
CA PRO A 85 7.17 -7.73 26.58
C PRO A 85 7.07 -7.12 27.99
N TRP A 86 8.19 -7.03 28.70
CA TRP A 86 8.28 -6.34 30.00
C TRP A 86 8.37 -4.81 29.86
N ILE A 87 8.56 -4.31 28.63
CA ILE A 87 8.59 -2.89 28.30
C ILE A 87 7.33 -2.55 27.52
N GLU A 88 6.85 -1.30 27.61
CA GLU A 88 5.74 -0.83 26.79
C GLU A 88 6.13 -0.84 25.30
N PRO A 89 5.53 -1.72 24.48
CA PRO A 89 5.81 -1.77 23.05
C PRO A 89 4.96 -0.73 22.31
N ILE A 90 5.44 -0.29 21.12
CA ILE A 90 4.69 0.65 20.25
C ILE A 90 3.30 0.07 19.87
N HIS A 91 3.20 -1.25 19.76
CA HIS A 91 1.97 -1.98 19.44
C HIS A 91 1.56 -2.88 20.61
N ASP A 92 1.15 -2.27 21.73
CA ASP A 92 0.69 -2.97 22.93
C ASP A 92 -0.76 -3.44 22.81
N ARG A 93 -1.00 -4.44 21.93
CA ARG A 93 -2.33 -4.95 21.59
C ARG A 93 -2.25 -6.30 20.90
N ALA A 94 -3.28 -7.13 21.04
CA ALA A 94 -3.47 -8.33 20.22
C ALA A 94 -3.79 -7.92 18.77
N MET A 95 -3.11 -8.50 17.78
CA MET A 95 -3.29 -8.16 16.37
C MET A 95 -3.70 -9.38 15.56
N VAL A 96 -4.69 -9.23 14.67
CA VAL A 96 -5.10 -10.29 13.75
C VAL A 96 -5.27 -9.74 12.34
N GLU A 97 -4.73 -10.45 11.34
CA GLU A 97 -4.93 -10.13 9.92
C GLU A 97 -6.27 -10.73 9.44
N LEU A 98 -7.24 -9.87 9.10
CA LEU A 98 -8.57 -10.30 8.65
C LEU A 98 -8.53 -10.96 7.28
N PHE A 99 -7.77 -10.37 6.36
CA PHE A 99 -7.67 -10.79 4.98
C PHE A 99 -6.43 -10.20 4.32
N ARG A 100 -5.99 -10.85 3.25
CA ARG A 100 -4.80 -10.47 2.50
C ARG A 100 -5.14 -10.23 1.03
N GLY A 101 -4.69 -9.11 0.48
CA GLY A 101 -5.01 -8.68 -0.89
C GLY A 101 -5.99 -7.51 -0.97
N CYS A 102 -6.11 -6.90 -2.15
CA CYS A 102 -7.12 -5.88 -2.43
C CYS A 102 -7.51 -5.95 -3.92
N THR A 103 -8.82 -5.94 -4.23
CA THR A 103 -9.33 -6.03 -5.61
C THR A 103 -9.82 -4.70 -6.17
N ARG A 104 -9.73 -3.61 -5.39
CA ARG A 104 -10.15 -2.25 -5.80
C ARG A 104 -9.46 -1.76 -7.07
N GLY A 105 -8.24 -2.24 -7.33
CA GLY A 105 -7.57 -2.06 -8.62
C GLY A 105 -7.14 -0.62 -8.94
N CYS A 106 -6.81 0.18 -7.94
CA CYS A 106 -6.24 1.50 -8.15
C CYS A 106 -4.90 1.40 -8.90
N ARG A 107 -4.75 2.15 -10.00
CA ARG A 107 -3.67 1.98 -11.00
C ARG A 107 -2.28 2.39 -10.53
N PHE A 108 -2.20 3.15 -9.44
CA PHE A 108 -0.95 3.53 -8.78
C PHE A 108 -0.56 2.59 -7.64
N CYS A 109 -1.50 1.80 -7.12
CA CYS A 109 -1.34 1.11 -5.85
C CYS A 109 -0.67 -0.26 -6.05
N GLN A 110 0.61 -0.35 -5.70
CA GLN A 110 1.36 -1.61 -5.78
C GLN A 110 0.71 -2.71 -4.94
N ALA A 111 0.31 -2.41 -3.70
CA ALA A 111 -0.36 -3.37 -2.82
C ALA A 111 -1.64 -3.95 -3.45
N GLY A 112 -2.44 -3.12 -4.12
CA GLY A 112 -3.66 -3.53 -4.84
C GLY A 112 -3.41 -4.41 -6.07
N MET A 113 -2.14 -4.56 -6.47
CA MET A 113 -1.70 -5.40 -7.59
C MET A 113 -0.98 -6.64 -7.07
N ILE A 114 0.08 -6.48 -6.27
CA ILE A 114 0.97 -7.57 -5.87
C ILE A 114 0.39 -8.50 -4.80
N TYR A 115 -0.59 -8.07 -4.00
CA TYR A 115 -1.20 -8.93 -2.98
C TYR A 115 -2.43 -9.71 -3.47
N ARG A 116 -2.83 -9.56 -4.73
CA ARG A 116 -3.95 -10.34 -5.30
C ARG A 116 -3.63 -11.85 -5.32
N PRO A 117 -4.65 -12.73 -5.23
CA PRO A 117 -6.06 -12.47 -4.98
C PRO A 117 -6.37 -12.18 -3.50
N VAL A 118 -7.53 -11.56 -3.25
CA VAL A 118 -8.06 -11.35 -1.88
C VAL A 118 -8.45 -12.68 -1.26
N ARG A 119 -7.94 -12.99 -0.07
CA ARG A 119 -8.36 -14.16 0.73
C ARG A 119 -8.68 -13.71 2.14
N GLU A 120 -9.89 -13.98 2.58
CA GLU A 120 -10.42 -13.63 3.89
C GLU A 120 -10.37 -14.82 4.86
N ARG A 121 -10.07 -14.57 6.14
CA ARG A 121 -10.26 -15.58 7.20
C ARG A 121 -11.74 -15.70 7.54
N SER A 122 -12.16 -16.83 8.10
CA SER A 122 -13.51 -16.94 8.66
C SER A 122 -13.63 -16.19 10.00
N PRO A 123 -14.83 -15.66 10.36
CA PRO A 123 -15.07 -15.05 11.67
C PRO A 123 -14.75 -16.02 12.82
N ALA A 124 -15.15 -17.28 12.70
CA ALA A 124 -14.90 -18.33 13.70
C ALA A 124 -13.39 -18.54 13.96
N THR A 125 -12.56 -18.56 12.91
CA THR A 125 -11.10 -18.65 13.06
C THR A 125 -10.54 -17.44 13.82
N ILE A 126 -11.01 -16.23 13.49
CA ILE A 126 -10.56 -14.99 14.13
C ILE A 126 -10.98 -14.95 15.60
N GLU A 127 -12.22 -15.30 15.91
CA GLU A 127 -12.76 -15.33 17.28
C GLU A 127 -12.01 -16.33 18.16
N ALA A 128 -11.85 -17.57 17.69
CA ALA A 128 -11.13 -18.60 18.42
C ALA A 128 -9.68 -18.20 18.70
N TYR A 129 -9.02 -17.56 17.71
CA TYR A 129 -7.67 -17.03 17.86
C TYR A 129 -7.62 -15.93 18.94
N LEU A 130 -8.49 -14.93 18.85
CA LEU A 130 -8.47 -13.79 19.77
C LEU A 130 -8.81 -14.22 21.21
N GLN A 131 -9.77 -15.12 21.40
CA GLN A 131 -10.06 -15.68 22.73
C GLN A 131 -8.82 -16.34 23.34
N ASN A 132 -8.08 -17.09 22.53
CA ASN A 132 -6.86 -17.74 22.98
C ASN A 132 -5.76 -16.72 23.31
N VAL A 133 -5.45 -15.79 22.41
CA VAL A 133 -4.37 -14.80 22.63
C VAL A 133 -4.65 -13.94 23.84
N ILE A 134 -5.87 -13.42 23.98
CA ILE A 134 -6.25 -12.59 25.13
C ILE A 134 -6.08 -13.35 26.44
N ALA A 135 -6.52 -14.61 26.50
CA ALA A 135 -6.38 -15.43 27.70
C ALA A 135 -4.93 -15.69 28.12
N HIS A 136 -3.99 -15.77 27.15
CA HIS A 136 -2.58 -16.03 27.43
C HIS A 136 -1.75 -14.77 27.67
N THR A 137 -2.14 -13.64 27.06
CA THR A 137 -1.34 -12.41 27.06
C THR A 137 -1.85 -11.34 28.03
N GLY A 138 -3.16 -11.35 28.32
CA GLY A 138 -3.80 -10.29 29.10
C GLY A 138 -3.92 -8.95 28.38
N TYR A 139 -3.73 -8.90 27.05
CA TYR A 139 -3.91 -7.65 26.30
C TYR A 139 -5.32 -7.07 26.48
N GLU A 140 -5.38 -5.76 26.69
CA GLU A 140 -6.65 -5.01 26.87
C GLU A 140 -7.14 -4.37 25.57
N GLU A 141 -6.43 -4.57 24.46
CA GLU A 141 -6.77 -4.03 23.16
C GLU A 141 -6.56 -5.06 22.05
N ILE A 142 -7.49 -5.09 21.09
CA ILE A 142 -7.45 -5.88 19.87
C ILE A 142 -7.39 -4.93 18.67
N SER A 143 -6.55 -5.25 17.69
CA SER A 143 -6.43 -4.54 16.42
C SER A 143 -6.72 -5.47 15.24
N LEU A 144 -7.79 -5.16 14.49
CA LEU A 144 -8.17 -5.92 13.29
C LEU A 144 -7.51 -5.30 12.05
N THR A 145 -6.52 -6.00 11.51
CA THR A 145 -5.62 -5.47 10.49
C THR A 145 -5.91 -6.04 9.09
N SER A 146 -5.80 -5.19 8.08
CA SER A 146 -5.67 -5.54 6.66
C SER A 146 -5.31 -4.27 5.87
N LEU A 147 -5.25 -4.37 4.54
CA LEU A 147 -5.13 -3.20 3.66
C LEU A 147 -6.34 -2.25 3.78
N SER A 148 -7.51 -2.75 4.20
CA SER A 148 -8.74 -1.99 4.37
C SER A 148 -9.73 -2.81 5.21
N SER A 149 -9.71 -2.69 6.53
CA SER A 149 -10.49 -3.61 7.40
C SER A 149 -12.00 -3.53 7.13
N ALA A 150 -12.48 -2.40 6.63
CA ALA A 150 -13.87 -2.20 6.22
C ALA A 150 -14.29 -2.99 4.96
N ASP A 151 -13.32 -3.45 4.14
CA ASP A 151 -13.58 -4.26 2.95
C ASP A 151 -13.80 -5.76 3.26
N TYR A 152 -13.66 -6.16 4.53
CA TYR A 152 -13.89 -7.53 4.98
C TYR A 152 -15.38 -7.88 4.94
N THR A 153 -15.74 -8.94 4.21
CA THR A 153 -17.14 -9.29 3.90
C THR A 153 -18.03 -9.40 5.13
N LYS A 154 -17.49 -9.88 6.27
CA LYS A 154 -18.24 -10.13 7.51
C LYS A 154 -17.88 -9.14 8.63
N ILE A 155 -17.47 -7.92 8.33
CA ILE A 155 -16.97 -6.97 9.34
C ILE A 155 -17.99 -6.64 10.43
N GLN A 156 -19.27 -6.49 10.08
CA GLN A 156 -20.34 -6.22 11.04
C GLN A 156 -20.59 -7.40 11.97
N GLU A 157 -20.66 -8.61 11.40
CA GLU A 157 -20.83 -9.86 12.16
C GLU A 157 -19.67 -10.06 13.13
N LEU A 158 -18.43 -10.02 12.62
CA LEU A 158 -17.23 -10.18 13.42
C LEU A 158 -17.17 -9.15 14.57
N PHE A 159 -17.47 -7.88 14.28
CA PHE A 159 -17.47 -6.85 15.31
C PHE A 159 -18.50 -7.12 16.40
N ASN A 160 -19.72 -7.51 16.04
CA ASN A 160 -20.78 -7.86 17.00
C ASN A 160 -20.35 -9.05 17.87
N ASN A 161 -19.81 -10.10 17.25
CA ASN A 161 -19.38 -11.30 17.96
C ASN A 161 -18.24 -11.00 18.94
N LEU A 162 -17.22 -10.24 18.52
CA LEU A 162 -16.11 -9.85 19.39
C LEU A 162 -16.55 -8.94 20.53
N THR A 163 -17.44 -7.98 20.25
CA THR A 163 -17.99 -7.09 21.29
C THR A 163 -18.76 -7.88 22.35
N ALA A 164 -19.57 -8.85 21.93
CA ALA A 164 -20.30 -9.73 22.84
C ALA A 164 -19.35 -10.67 23.60
N CYS A 165 -18.35 -11.23 22.92
CA CYS A 165 -17.38 -12.15 23.50
C CYS A 165 -16.55 -11.52 24.63
N PHE A 166 -16.23 -10.22 24.50
CA PHE A 166 -15.33 -9.52 25.40
C PHE A 166 -16.00 -8.41 26.23
N SER A 167 -17.33 -8.36 26.27
CA SER A 167 -18.09 -7.28 26.95
C SER A 167 -17.73 -7.12 28.42
N ASP A 168 -17.45 -8.23 29.10
CA ASP A 168 -17.21 -8.26 30.55
C ASP A 168 -15.72 -8.12 30.91
N GLN A 169 -14.85 -8.03 29.89
CA GLN A 169 -13.38 -8.04 30.04
C GLN A 169 -12.75 -6.66 29.79
N ASN A 170 -13.55 -5.62 29.53
CA ASN A 170 -13.09 -4.26 29.22
C ASN A 170 -12.10 -4.15 28.03
N ILE A 171 -12.14 -5.11 27.09
CA ILE A 171 -11.21 -5.14 25.95
C ILE A 171 -11.69 -4.16 24.88
N LYS A 172 -10.76 -3.34 24.39
CA LYS A 172 -11.01 -2.34 23.33
C LYS A 172 -10.78 -2.96 21.95
N LEU A 173 -11.69 -2.69 21.02
CA LEU A 173 -11.52 -3.07 19.61
C LEU A 173 -11.08 -1.84 18.79
N SER A 174 -10.00 -1.99 18.04
CA SER A 174 -9.44 -0.93 17.19
C SER A 174 -9.35 -1.35 15.72
N LEU A 175 -9.55 -0.37 14.82
CA LEU A 175 -9.35 -0.50 13.38
C LEU A 175 -8.28 0.52 12.95
N PRO A 176 -7.02 0.10 12.75
CA PRO A 176 -5.95 1.02 12.36
C PRO A 176 -6.10 1.52 10.91
N SER A 177 -6.76 0.73 10.04
CA SER A 177 -6.89 0.98 8.61
C SER A 177 -8.33 1.31 8.23
N LEU A 178 -8.74 2.57 8.36
CA LEU A 178 -10.09 3.03 7.99
C LEU A 178 -10.12 3.60 6.57
N ARG A 179 -10.44 2.76 5.58
CA ARG A 179 -10.79 3.24 4.24
C ARG A 179 -12.27 3.62 4.23
N VAL A 180 -12.55 4.86 3.90
CA VAL A 180 -13.87 5.45 4.08
C VAL A 180 -14.85 5.06 2.97
N ASP A 181 -14.34 4.66 1.80
CA ASP A 181 -15.14 4.15 0.68
C ASP A 181 -16.04 2.93 1.05
N SER A 182 -15.76 2.24 2.17
CA SER A 182 -16.44 1.00 2.57
C SER A 182 -16.92 1.02 4.02
N PHE A 183 -16.73 2.13 4.72
CA PHE A 183 -16.93 2.22 6.17
C PHE A 183 -18.02 3.23 6.47
N SER A 184 -19.16 2.78 7.00
CA SER A 184 -20.20 3.70 7.45
C SER A 184 -19.74 4.43 8.72
N PRO A 185 -20.01 5.74 8.86
CA PRO A 185 -19.73 6.48 10.09
C PRO A 185 -20.47 5.94 11.31
N GLU A 186 -21.55 5.18 11.11
CA GLU A 186 -22.18 4.37 12.14
C GLU A 186 -21.24 3.29 12.68
N LEU A 187 -20.60 2.51 11.80
CA LEU A 187 -19.58 1.53 12.20
C LEU A 187 -18.41 2.24 12.89
N ALA A 188 -17.96 3.37 12.36
CA ALA A 188 -16.93 4.21 12.99
C ALA A 188 -17.27 4.60 14.43
N ALA A 189 -18.53 4.96 14.67
CA ALA A 189 -18.98 5.41 15.98
C ALA A 189 -19.00 4.27 17.00
N ARG A 190 -19.22 3.04 16.54
CA ARG A 190 -19.18 1.83 17.38
C ARG A 190 -17.75 1.44 17.78
N PHE A 191 -16.76 1.67 16.91
CA PHE A 191 -15.35 1.35 17.19
C PHE A 191 -14.61 2.37 18.06
N GLN A 192 -15.10 3.61 18.20
CA GLN A 192 -14.46 4.62 19.06
C GLN A 192 -15.19 4.74 20.40
N SER A 193 -14.89 3.85 21.35
CA SER A 193 -15.30 3.97 22.76
C SER A 193 -14.47 5.05 23.48
N GLY A 194 -14.69 6.32 23.15
CA GLY A 194 -13.96 7.43 23.80
C GLY A 194 -14.00 8.77 23.05
N ARG A 195 -12.99 9.62 23.30
CA ARG A 195 -12.85 10.92 22.63
C ARG A 195 -12.58 10.70 21.14
N LYS A 196 -13.51 11.17 20.30
CA LYS A 196 -13.38 11.07 18.84
C LYS A 196 -12.10 11.77 18.36
N GLY A 197 -11.21 10.97 17.78
CA GLY A 197 -9.91 11.40 17.24
C GLY A 197 -10.06 12.21 15.95
N GLY A 198 -8.97 12.30 15.18
CA GLY A 198 -9.07 12.68 13.77
C GLY A 198 -9.53 11.49 12.94
N LEU A 199 -10.35 11.73 11.91
CA LEU A 199 -10.76 10.71 10.95
C LEU A 199 -10.10 11.00 9.59
N THR A 200 -9.52 10.00 8.94
CA THR A 200 -8.76 10.18 7.70
C THR A 200 -9.51 9.61 6.51
N PHE A 201 -9.71 10.41 5.47
CA PHE A 201 -10.30 10.03 4.19
C PHE A 201 -9.21 10.08 3.11
N ALA A 202 -9.28 9.16 2.14
CA ALA A 202 -8.33 9.11 1.03
C ALA A 202 -9.04 9.25 -0.33
N PRO A 203 -9.42 10.49 -0.73
CA PRO A 203 -9.88 10.77 -2.09
C PRO A 203 -8.81 10.52 -3.16
N GLU A 204 -7.53 10.68 -2.83
CA GLU A 204 -6.33 10.55 -3.67
C GLU A 204 -6.21 11.58 -4.80
N ALA A 205 -7.32 12.04 -5.38
CA ALA A 205 -7.33 13.06 -6.43
C ALA A 205 -8.45 14.09 -6.21
N GLY A 206 -8.20 15.33 -6.63
CA GLY A 206 -9.10 16.46 -6.41
C GLY A 206 -10.42 16.38 -7.19
N THR A 207 -10.38 15.92 -8.44
CA THR A 207 -11.57 15.81 -9.30
C THR A 207 -12.00 14.37 -9.51
N GLU A 208 -13.28 14.18 -9.84
CA GLU A 208 -13.81 12.85 -10.16
C GLU A 208 -13.17 12.26 -11.41
N ARG A 209 -12.89 13.08 -12.42
CA ARG A 209 -12.15 12.69 -13.62
C ARG A 209 -10.81 12.04 -13.26
N LEU A 210 -9.99 12.70 -12.43
CA LEU A 210 -8.67 12.17 -12.07
C LEU A 210 -8.79 10.95 -11.13
N ARG A 211 -9.83 10.88 -10.30
CA ARG A 211 -10.18 9.66 -9.54
C ARG A 211 -10.51 8.48 -10.47
N GLN A 212 -11.22 8.70 -11.57
CA GLN A 212 -11.47 7.66 -12.59
C GLN A 212 -10.18 7.24 -13.32
N VAL A 213 -9.30 8.18 -13.65
CA VAL A 213 -7.97 7.89 -14.25
C VAL A 213 -7.16 6.95 -13.38
N ILE A 214 -7.13 7.16 -12.06
CA ILE A 214 -6.41 6.27 -11.13
C ILE A 214 -7.20 5.02 -10.73
N ASN A 215 -8.38 4.81 -11.31
CA ASN A 215 -9.34 3.76 -10.99
C ASN A 215 -9.75 3.73 -9.51
N LYS A 216 -10.03 4.90 -8.96
CA LYS A 216 -10.63 5.11 -7.65
C LYS A 216 -12.08 5.54 -7.88
N ASN A 217 -13.00 4.58 -7.90
CA ASN A 217 -14.42 4.84 -8.16
C ASN A 217 -15.13 5.46 -6.95
N LEU A 218 -14.86 6.74 -6.69
CA LEU A 218 -15.40 7.52 -5.58
C LEU A 218 -15.85 8.89 -6.11
N SER A 219 -17.16 9.15 -6.10
CA SER A 219 -17.71 10.42 -6.59
C SER A 219 -17.53 11.54 -5.57
N GLU A 220 -17.64 12.79 -6.03
CA GLU A 220 -17.61 13.96 -5.13
C GLU A 220 -18.76 13.93 -4.11
N GLU A 221 -19.96 13.52 -4.56
CA GLU A 221 -21.15 13.35 -3.71
C GLU A 221 -20.94 12.34 -2.59
N GLN A 222 -20.31 11.20 -2.89
CA GLN A 222 -19.99 10.18 -1.89
C GLN A 222 -19.04 10.73 -0.83
N ILE A 223 -18.00 11.48 -1.22
CA ILE A 223 -17.05 12.09 -0.29
C ILE A 223 -17.76 13.07 0.65
N LEU A 224 -18.61 13.94 0.10
CA LEU A 224 -19.34 14.94 0.87
C LEU A 224 -20.37 14.30 1.80
N THR A 225 -21.08 13.27 1.33
CA THR A 225 -22.03 12.49 2.15
C THR A 225 -21.32 11.85 3.33
N THR A 226 -20.18 11.17 3.10
CA THR A 226 -19.45 10.54 4.20
C THR A 226 -18.84 11.56 5.17
N ALA A 227 -18.40 12.72 4.68
CA ALA A 227 -17.97 13.82 5.54
C ALA A 227 -19.13 14.34 6.41
N GLN A 228 -20.31 14.51 5.82
CA GLN A 228 -21.52 14.95 6.53
C GLN A 228 -21.87 13.98 7.65
N GLU A 229 -21.92 12.69 7.36
CA GLU A 229 -22.20 11.64 8.33
C GLU A 229 -21.16 11.61 9.47
N ALA A 230 -19.87 11.78 9.14
CA ALA A 230 -18.82 11.88 10.16
C ALA A 230 -18.99 13.12 11.06
N PHE A 231 -19.27 14.29 10.51
CA PHE A 231 -19.54 15.48 11.32
C PHE A 231 -20.81 15.34 12.16
N ALA A 232 -21.89 14.78 11.59
CA ALA A 232 -23.14 14.51 12.30
C ALA A 232 -22.94 13.54 13.48
N ALA A 233 -22.07 12.55 13.31
CA ALA A 233 -21.68 11.66 14.39
C ALA A 233 -20.74 12.31 15.42
N GLY A 234 -20.24 13.54 15.20
CA GLY A 234 -19.54 14.33 16.21
C GLY A 234 -18.02 14.45 16.03
N TRP A 235 -17.44 13.92 14.95
CA TRP A 235 -16.03 14.18 14.63
C TRP A 235 -15.82 15.65 14.30
N GLN A 236 -14.74 16.25 14.80
CA GLN A 236 -14.42 17.66 14.53
C GLN A 236 -13.18 17.85 13.66
N ARG A 237 -12.42 16.78 13.42
CA ARG A 237 -11.15 16.83 12.69
C ARG A 237 -11.16 15.77 11.61
N LEU A 238 -11.09 16.20 10.36
CA LEU A 238 -10.93 15.33 9.20
C LEU A 238 -9.55 15.53 8.57
N LYS A 239 -8.88 14.46 8.17
CA LYS A 239 -7.65 14.49 7.38
C LYS A 239 -7.96 13.92 5.99
N LEU A 240 -7.52 14.57 4.92
CA LEU A 240 -7.76 14.18 3.54
C LEU A 240 -6.42 13.86 2.88
N TYR A 241 -6.28 12.67 2.32
CA TYR A 241 -5.08 12.22 1.60
C TYR A 241 -5.26 12.37 0.09
N PHE A 242 -4.32 13.08 -0.51
CA PHE A 242 -4.22 13.32 -1.93
C PHE A 242 -2.82 12.98 -2.42
N MET A 243 -2.73 12.78 -3.73
CA MET A 243 -1.50 12.69 -4.48
C MET A 243 -1.43 13.87 -5.46
N ILE A 244 -0.21 14.33 -5.73
CA ILE A 244 0.09 15.26 -6.81
C ILE A 244 1.06 14.61 -7.80
N GLY A 245 1.02 15.04 -9.05
CA GLY A 245 1.85 14.47 -10.12
C GLY A 245 1.27 13.21 -10.74
N LEU A 246 -0.02 12.93 -10.54
CA LEU A 246 -0.70 11.79 -11.17
C LEU A 246 -0.72 11.91 -12.71
N PRO A 247 -0.79 10.79 -13.45
CA PRO A 247 -0.95 10.83 -14.90
C PRO A 247 -2.17 11.63 -15.32
N THR A 248 -2.02 12.51 -16.33
CA THR A 248 -3.07 13.42 -16.84
C THR A 248 -3.54 14.50 -15.84
N GLU A 249 -2.87 14.69 -14.70
CA GLU A 249 -3.22 15.74 -13.74
C GLU A 249 -2.94 17.14 -14.30
N THR A 250 -3.91 18.04 -14.11
CA THR A 250 -3.92 19.43 -14.54
C THR A 250 -4.09 20.37 -13.33
N ASP A 251 -3.89 21.67 -13.52
CA ASP A 251 -4.10 22.66 -12.46
C ASP A 251 -5.56 22.72 -11.98
N GLU A 252 -6.54 22.35 -12.82
CA GLU A 252 -7.95 22.22 -12.40
C GLU A 252 -8.13 21.10 -11.37
N ASP A 253 -7.34 20.03 -11.45
CA ASP A 253 -7.39 18.95 -10.48
C ASP A 253 -6.81 19.38 -9.13
N LEU A 254 -5.79 20.24 -9.14
CA LEU A 254 -5.24 20.86 -7.93
C LEU A 254 -6.25 21.82 -7.31
N GLU A 255 -6.95 22.62 -8.11
CA GLU A 255 -8.04 23.46 -7.62
C GLU A 255 -9.19 22.61 -7.07
N GLY A 256 -9.45 21.43 -7.65
CA GLY A 256 -10.38 20.44 -7.12
C GLY A 256 -10.06 20.01 -5.68
N ILE A 257 -8.77 19.83 -5.34
CA ILE A 257 -8.33 19.56 -3.96
C ILE A 257 -8.72 20.71 -3.03
N VAL A 258 -8.45 21.95 -3.45
CA VAL A 258 -8.75 23.16 -2.69
C VAL A 258 -10.25 23.32 -2.46
N ARG A 259 -11.06 23.15 -3.52
CA ARG A 259 -12.52 23.24 -3.48
C ARG A 259 -13.10 22.23 -2.51
N LEU A 260 -12.75 20.95 -2.69
CA LEU A 260 -13.25 19.85 -1.86
C LEU A 260 -12.93 20.06 -0.37
N ALA A 261 -11.69 20.48 -0.04
CA ALA A 261 -11.31 20.74 1.34
C ALA A 261 -12.11 21.90 1.97
N LYS A 262 -12.35 22.98 1.22
CA LYS A 262 -13.15 24.13 1.67
C LYS A 262 -14.61 23.78 1.84
N GLU A 263 -15.18 22.99 0.94
CA GLU A 263 -16.57 22.51 1.02
C GLU A 263 -16.79 21.60 2.23
N ILE A 264 -15.89 20.64 2.47
CA ILE A 264 -15.92 19.77 3.65
C ILE A 264 -15.83 20.60 4.93
N LEU A 265 -14.95 21.62 4.98
CA LEU A 265 -14.84 22.51 6.13
C LEU A 265 -16.14 23.32 6.35
N ALA A 266 -16.72 23.87 5.28
CA ALA A 266 -17.96 24.62 5.35
C ALA A 266 -19.11 23.73 5.84
N LEU A 267 -19.19 22.49 5.34
CA LEU A 267 -20.16 21.49 5.77
C LEU A 267 -20.02 21.19 7.26
N GLY A 268 -18.82 20.89 7.75
CA GLY A 268 -18.58 20.63 9.17
C GLY A 268 -18.94 21.83 10.05
N ARG A 269 -18.63 23.07 9.62
CA ARG A 269 -19.01 24.28 10.35
C ARG A 269 -20.51 24.46 10.48
N ARG A 270 -21.27 24.20 9.41
CA ARG A 270 -22.74 24.26 9.43
C ARG A 270 -23.31 23.26 10.45
N LEU A 271 -22.79 22.04 10.47
CA LEU A 271 -23.28 20.97 11.35
C LEU A 271 -22.90 21.15 12.83
N HIS A 272 -21.76 21.79 13.12
CA HIS A 272 -21.30 21.96 14.50
C HIS A 272 -21.75 23.26 15.18
N GLY A 273 -22.43 24.18 14.48
CA GLY A 273 -23.04 25.39 15.05
C GLY A 273 -22.12 26.16 16.01
N PRO A 274 -22.43 26.25 17.32
CA PRO A 274 -21.56 26.92 18.30
C PRO A 274 -20.12 26.37 18.39
N LYS A 275 -19.92 25.11 18.01
CA LYS A 275 -18.61 24.44 17.98
C LYS A 275 -17.91 24.55 16.61
N ALA A 276 -18.46 25.31 15.65
CA ALA A 276 -17.89 25.48 14.30
C ALA A 276 -16.41 25.92 14.30
N GLY A 277 -16.00 26.73 15.28
CA GLY A 277 -14.61 27.17 15.42
C GLY A 277 -13.61 26.06 15.78
N ARG A 278 -14.08 24.86 16.15
CA ARG A 278 -13.26 23.67 16.45
C ARG A 278 -13.09 22.74 15.25
N VAL A 279 -13.84 22.95 14.17
CA VAL A 279 -13.76 22.12 12.98
C VAL A 279 -12.44 22.35 12.26
N GLN A 280 -11.73 21.27 11.96
CA GLN A 280 -10.47 21.29 11.23
C GLN A 280 -10.49 20.27 10.09
N VAL A 281 -9.97 20.70 8.94
CA VAL A 281 -9.70 19.86 7.78
C VAL A 281 -8.21 19.97 7.46
N THR A 282 -7.52 18.84 7.53
CA THR A 282 -6.10 18.74 7.18
C THR A 282 -5.97 18.07 5.82
N VAL A 283 -5.34 18.74 4.86
CA VAL A 283 -5.01 18.18 3.56
C VAL A 283 -3.56 17.67 3.62
N SER A 284 -3.34 16.42 3.24
CA SER A 284 -2.00 15.84 3.08
C SER A 284 -1.78 15.47 1.63
N ALA A 285 -0.76 16.04 0.99
CA ALA A 285 -0.39 15.72 -0.39
C ALA A 285 0.93 14.95 -0.46
N SER A 286 0.88 13.74 -0.99
CA SER A 286 2.07 12.96 -1.37
C SER A 286 2.41 13.18 -2.85
N THR A 287 3.66 13.01 -3.22
CA THR A 287 4.06 13.02 -4.64
C THR A 287 3.88 11.63 -5.23
N PHE A 288 3.26 11.53 -6.40
CA PHE A 288 3.10 10.25 -7.09
C PHE A 288 4.46 9.67 -7.47
N VAL A 289 4.74 8.46 -6.97
CA VAL A 289 5.90 7.66 -7.33
C VAL A 289 5.42 6.42 -8.12
N PRO A 290 5.77 6.28 -9.41
CA PRO A 290 5.47 5.07 -10.17
C PRO A 290 6.09 3.83 -9.52
N LYS A 291 5.27 2.81 -9.28
CA LYS A 291 5.73 1.56 -8.63
C LYS A 291 5.79 0.38 -9.60
N PRO A 292 6.77 -0.53 -9.43
CA PRO A 292 6.82 -1.80 -10.15
C PRO A 292 5.52 -2.60 -10.04
N HIS A 293 5.17 -3.32 -11.11
CA HIS A 293 3.98 -4.18 -11.18
C HIS A 293 2.65 -3.41 -11.01
N THR A 294 2.64 -2.12 -11.32
CA THR A 294 1.41 -1.31 -11.41
C THR A 294 1.15 -0.92 -12.86
N PRO A 295 -0.11 -0.63 -13.25
CA PRO A 295 -0.41 -0.04 -14.55
C PRO A 295 0.41 1.22 -14.84
N PHE A 296 0.70 2.04 -13.83
CA PHE A 296 1.50 3.25 -14.02
C PHE A 296 3.02 3.04 -13.99
N GLN A 297 3.55 1.82 -14.01
CA GLN A 297 5.00 1.57 -13.96
C GLN A 297 5.79 2.19 -15.14
N TRP A 298 5.11 2.48 -16.26
CA TRP A 298 5.68 3.12 -17.45
C TRP A 298 5.58 4.65 -17.43
N ARG A 299 4.77 5.22 -16.54
CA ARG A 299 4.57 6.67 -16.43
C ARG A 299 5.80 7.33 -15.82
N PRO A 300 6.10 8.59 -16.20
CA PRO A 300 7.14 9.35 -15.53
C PRO A 300 6.73 9.71 -14.11
N GLN A 301 7.73 10.03 -13.29
CA GLN A 301 7.51 10.88 -12.12
C GLN A 301 7.75 12.34 -12.52
N ILE A 302 6.95 13.26 -12.00
CA ILE A 302 7.16 14.70 -12.24
C ILE A 302 8.50 15.17 -11.65
N SER A 303 9.07 16.22 -12.24
CA SER A 303 10.35 16.77 -11.77
C SER A 303 10.24 17.40 -10.38
N LEU A 304 11.39 17.63 -9.74
CA LEU A 304 11.48 18.35 -8.47
C LEU A 304 10.80 19.73 -8.56
N THR A 305 11.13 20.50 -9.60
CA THR A 305 10.56 21.83 -9.85
C THR A 305 9.05 21.81 -10.03
N GLU A 306 8.52 20.82 -10.76
CA GLU A 306 7.06 20.71 -10.95
C GLU A 306 6.37 20.28 -9.65
N THR A 307 7.01 19.42 -8.85
CA THR A 307 6.52 19.03 -7.52
C THR A 307 6.39 20.26 -6.62
N GLU A 308 7.44 21.07 -6.53
CA GLU A 308 7.47 22.32 -5.76
C GLU A 308 6.42 23.33 -6.25
N ARG A 309 6.24 23.48 -7.57
CA ARG A 309 5.22 24.36 -8.17
C ARG A 309 3.82 23.95 -7.68
N ARG A 310 3.48 22.66 -7.75
CA ARG A 310 2.16 22.14 -7.33
C ARG A 310 1.96 22.25 -5.82
N GLN A 311 2.99 21.95 -5.03
CA GLN A 311 2.93 22.12 -3.57
C GLN A 311 2.74 23.59 -3.19
N LYS A 312 3.44 24.52 -3.86
CA LYS A 312 3.26 25.96 -3.68
C LYS A 312 1.84 26.38 -4.06
N PHE A 313 1.30 25.90 -5.18
CA PHE A 313 -0.07 26.18 -5.60
C PHE A 313 -1.09 25.85 -4.49
N LEU A 314 -0.96 24.67 -3.89
CA LEU A 314 -1.83 24.21 -2.80
C LEU A 314 -1.59 25.00 -1.51
N LYS A 315 -0.33 25.23 -1.14
CA LYS A 315 0.06 25.98 0.06
C LYS A 315 -0.51 27.39 0.06
N ASP A 316 -0.49 28.07 -1.09
CA ASP A 316 -0.99 29.43 -1.23
C ASP A 316 -2.53 29.51 -1.16
N ARG A 317 -3.25 28.40 -1.44
CA ARG A 317 -4.72 28.36 -1.56
C ARG A 317 -5.44 27.66 -0.40
N LEU A 318 -4.77 26.74 0.29
CA LEU A 318 -5.25 26.04 1.49
C LEU A 318 -4.96 26.84 2.75
N VAL A 319 -5.30 28.13 2.70
CA VAL A 319 -5.11 29.08 3.80
C VAL A 319 -6.45 29.38 4.48
N GLY A 320 -6.38 29.68 5.77
CA GLY A 320 -7.55 30.08 6.56
C GLY A 320 -7.74 29.27 7.84
N ARG A 321 -8.50 29.83 8.78
CA ARG A 321 -8.77 29.16 10.06
C ARG A 321 -9.42 27.80 9.80
N GLY A 322 -8.92 26.74 10.42
CA GLY A 322 -9.46 25.39 10.30
C GLY A 322 -9.00 24.61 9.06
N LEU A 323 -8.17 25.18 8.19
CA LEU A 323 -7.44 24.44 7.15
C LEU A 323 -6.00 24.25 7.56
N GLN A 324 -5.47 23.06 7.31
CA GLN A 324 -4.05 22.73 7.47
C GLN A 324 -3.60 22.00 6.21
N PHE A 325 -2.36 22.26 5.78
CA PHE A 325 -1.76 21.58 4.64
C PHE A 325 -0.42 20.99 5.05
N SER A 326 -0.25 19.69 4.81
CA SER A 326 1.01 18.96 4.95
C SER A 326 1.36 18.30 3.63
N TRP A 327 2.65 18.18 3.32
CA TRP A 327 3.11 17.55 2.08
C TRP A 327 4.40 16.78 2.31
N HIS A 328 4.70 15.85 1.40
CA HIS A 328 5.97 15.12 1.42
C HIS A 328 7.11 16.00 0.93
N ASP A 329 8.31 15.78 1.49
CA ASP A 329 9.52 16.44 1.02
C ASP A 329 9.76 16.10 -0.48
N PRO A 330 9.90 17.10 -1.35
CA PRO A 330 10.09 16.88 -2.79
C PRO A 330 11.35 16.08 -3.13
N SER A 331 12.46 16.33 -2.45
CA SER A 331 13.74 15.67 -2.69
C SER A 331 13.70 14.21 -2.23
N LEU A 332 13.09 13.95 -1.07
CA LEU A 332 12.85 12.57 -0.61
C LEU A 332 11.93 11.81 -1.57
N SER A 333 10.89 12.47 -2.10
CA SER A 333 10.00 11.87 -3.11
C SER A 333 10.75 11.52 -4.40
N GLN A 334 11.70 12.37 -4.82
CA GLN A 334 12.55 12.10 -5.99
C GLN A 334 13.43 10.87 -5.75
N LEU A 335 14.05 10.78 -4.57
CA LEU A 335 14.88 9.65 -4.17
C LEU A 335 14.07 8.35 -4.12
N GLU A 336 12.85 8.39 -3.57
CA GLU A 336 11.91 7.28 -3.58
C GLU A 336 11.60 6.83 -5.02
N GLY A 337 11.46 7.77 -5.95
CA GLY A 337 11.31 7.53 -7.38
C GLY A 337 12.44 6.74 -8.00
N VAL A 338 13.68 7.17 -7.74
CA VAL A 338 14.90 6.53 -8.23
C VAL A 338 14.97 5.09 -7.72
N PHE A 339 14.78 4.86 -6.42
CA PHE A 339 14.88 3.51 -5.85
C PHE A 339 13.70 2.61 -6.17
N ALA A 340 12.48 3.12 -6.20
CA ALA A 340 11.31 2.33 -6.57
C ALA A 340 11.40 1.80 -8.01
N ARG A 341 12.07 2.54 -8.90
CA ARG A 341 12.24 2.20 -10.31
C ARG A 341 13.66 1.71 -10.63
N GLY A 342 14.43 1.41 -9.58
CA GLY A 342 15.85 1.13 -9.59
C GLY A 342 16.24 -0.19 -10.22
N ASP A 343 17.53 -0.31 -10.54
CA ASP A 343 18.16 -1.55 -10.96
C ASP A 343 19.45 -1.80 -10.16
N ARG A 344 20.24 -2.80 -10.58
CA ARG A 344 21.46 -3.23 -9.87
C ARG A 344 22.50 -2.12 -9.69
N ARG A 345 22.50 -1.10 -10.54
CA ARG A 345 23.51 -0.03 -10.52
C ARG A 345 23.39 0.83 -9.27
N LEU A 346 22.17 1.01 -8.75
CA LEU A 346 21.91 1.81 -7.54
C LEU A 346 22.46 1.19 -6.25
N GLY A 347 22.87 -0.09 -6.27
CA GLY A 347 23.49 -0.73 -5.10
C GLY A 347 24.75 0.00 -4.63
N LYS A 348 25.56 0.52 -5.57
CA LYS A 348 26.76 1.31 -5.24
C LYS A 348 26.39 2.65 -4.61
N THR A 349 25.34 3.29 -5.12
CA THR A 349 24.83 4.57 -4.59
C THR A 349 24.35 4.43 -3.15
N LEU A 350 23.64 3.34 -2.82
CA LEU A 350 23.21 3.05 -1.45
C LEU A 350 24.40 2.93 -0.49
N VAL A 351 25.42 2.16 -0.89
CA VAL A 351 26.63 1.99 -0.08
C VAL A 351 27.34 3.33 0.10
N LYS A 352 27.50 4.10 -0.98
CA LYS A 352 28.14 5.41 -0.92
C LYS A 352 27.37 6.41 -0.05
N ALA A 353 26.05 6.46 -0.15
CA ALA A 353 25.22 7.32 0.70
C ALA A 353 25.37 6.95 2.19
N TRP A 354 25.40 5.65 2.51
CA TRP A 354 25.67 5.18 3.87
C TRP A 354 27.06 5.59 4.36
N GLU A 355 28.10 5.46 3.52
CA GLU A 355 29.47 5.92 3.84
C GLU A 355 29.54 7.44 4.11
N LEU A 356 28.68 8.22 3.46
CA LEU A 356 28.53 9.66 3.69
C LEU A 356 27.67 9.99 4.92
N GLY A 357 27.08 8.98 5.58
CA GLY A 357 26.30 9.12 6.80
C GLY A 357 24.79 9.31 6.57
N CYS A 358 24.25 8.91 5.43
CA CYS A 358 22.79 8.81 5.24
C CYS A 358 22.27 7.62 6.04
N THR A 359 21.57 7.91 7.14
CA THR A 359 20.89 6.92 7.99
C THR A 359 19.63 7.55 8.54
N PHE A 360 18.56 6.76 8.70
CA PHE A 360 17.28 7.23 9.24
C PHE A 360 16.63 8.36 8.42
N ASP A 361 16.74 8.34 7.08
CA ASP A 361 16.20 9.37 6.17
C ASP A 361 14.68 9.60 6.30
N SER A 362 13.94 8.70 6.95
CA SER A 362 12.51 8.91 7.26
C SER A 362 12.26 9.97 8.34
N TRP A 363 13.28 10.36 9.11
CA TRP A 363 13.22 11.41 10.12
C TRP A 363 13.67 12.74 9.48
N PRO A 364 12.81 13.78 9.49
CA PRO A 364 13.11 15.04 8.79
C PRO A 364 14.43 15.71 9.22
N ASP A 365 14.86 15.52 10.47
CA ASP A 365 16.11 16.04 11.02
C ASP A 365 17.35 15.22 10.65
N GLN A 366 17.17 14.02 10.10
CA GLN A 366 18.23 13.10 9.68
C GLN A 366 18.37 13.02 8.15
N PHE A 367 17.38 13.51 7.39
CA PHE A 367 17.43 13.53 5.94
C PHE A 367 18.37 14.63 5.44
N HIS A 368 19.45 14.22 4.77
CA HIS A 368 20.48 15.12 4.25
C HIS A 368 20.60 14.99 2.74
N TRP A 369 19.84 15.81 2.01
CA TRP A 369 19.79 15.77 0.54
C TRP A 369 21.17 15.94 -0.13
N ASP A 370 22.00 16.86 0.36
CA ASP A 370 23.32 17.14 -0.23
C ASP A 370 24.22 15.89 -0.27
N ARG A 371 24.13 15.03 0.75
CA ARG A 371 24.88 13.76 0.81
C ARG A 371 24.37 12.75 -0.21
N TRP A 372 23.06 12.75 -0.49
CA TRP A 372 22.47 11.93 -1.53
C TRP A 372 22.90 12.40 -2.92
N VAL A 373 22.95 13.71 -3.16
CA VAL A 373 23.49 14.29 -4.39
C VAL A 373 24.95 13.86 -4.59
N GLU A 374 25.79 14.00 -3.56
CA GLU A 374 27.19 13.55 -3.61
C GLU A 374 27.30 12.05 -3.93
N ALA A 375 26.45 11.20 -3.33
CA ALA A 375 26.45 9.78 -3.62
C ALA A 375 26.03 9.44 -5.05
N LEU A 376 25.03 10.14 -5.59
CA LEU A 376 24.55 9.97 -6.97
C LEU A 376 25.64 10.38 -7.97
N GLU A 377 26.30 11.52 -7.75
CA GLU A 377 27.40 12.02 -8.57
C GLU A 377 28.62 11.08 -8.51
N ALA A 378 29.03 10.66 -7.32
CA ALA A 378 30.17 9.76 -7.11
C ALA A 378 29.96 8.37 -7.74
N THR A 379 28.72 8.00 -8.04
CA THR A 379 28.36 6.71 -8.67
C THR A 379 27.85 6.84 -10.10
N ASP A 380 27.94 8.04 -10.69
CA ASP A 380 27.51 8.36 -12.06
C ASP A 380 26.05 7.95 -12.34
N VAL A 381 25.17 8.16 -11.36
CA VAL A 381 23.73 7.87 -11.48
C VAL A 381 23.00 9.09 -12.00
N GLN A 382 22.40 8.92 -13.18
CA GLN A 382 21.56 9.94 -13.80
C GLN A 382 20.11 9.81 -13.31
N VAL A 383 19.68 10.68 -12.39
CA VAL A 383 18.35 10.66 -11.76
C VAL A 383 17.22 10.63 -12.80
N ASP A 384 17.29 11.49 -13.81
CA ASP A 384 16.25 11.60 -14.85
C ASP A 384 16.08 10.31 -15.67
N ALA A 385 17.14 9.49 -15.80
CA ALA A 385 17.07 8.20 -16.48
C ALA A 385 16.17 7.19 -15.75
N TYR A 386 15.98 7.34 -14.44
CA TYR A 386 15.07 6.51 -13.64
C TYR A 386 13.64 7.07 -13.57
N LEU A 387 13.48 8.39 -13.69
CA LEU A 387 12.19 9.08 -13.54
C LEU A 387 11.43 9.27 -14.86
N ARG A 388 12.07 9.09 -16.01
CA ARG A 388 11.49 9.22 -17.36
C ARG A 388 10.28 8.30 -17.61
N PRO A 389 9.48 8.58 -18.67
CA PRO A 389 8.58 7.56 -19.21
C PRO A 389 9.36 6.35 -19.74
N ARG A 390 8.76 5.16 -19.67
CA ARG A 390 9.30 3.91 -20.23
C ARG A 390 8.37 3.38 -21.31
N ALA A 391 8.93 2.77 -22.35
CA ALA A 391 8.13 2.15 -23.40
C ALA A 391 7.52 0.82 -22.93
N TYR A 392 6.40 0.39 -23.51
CA TYR A 392 5.74 -0.85 -23.09
C TYR A 392 6.55 -2.11 -23.39
N ASP A 393 7.38 -2.06 -24.44
CA ASP A 393 8.29 -3.11 -24.88
C ASP A 393 9.67 -3.05 -24.19
N GLU A 394 9.94 -2.00 -23.41
CA GLU A 394 11.16 -1.90 -22.61
C GLU A 394 11.22 -3.04 -21.59
N ILE A 395 12.41 -3.64 -21.44
CA ILE A 395 12.71 -4.60 -20.37
C ILE A 395 12.88 -3.84 -19.07
N LEU A 396 12.01 -4.12 -18.10
CA LEU A 396 12.03 -3.46 -16.80
C LEU A 396 12.95 -4.20 -15.82
N PRO A 397 13.55 -3.49 -14.84
CA PRO A 397 14.43 -4.11 -13.84
C PRO A 397 13.82 -5.24 -13.01
N TRP A 398 12.49 -5.37 -13.03
CA TRP A 398 11.71 -6.37 -12.30
C TRP A 398 10.96 -7.35 -13.22
N ASP A 399 11.23 -7.36 -14.54
CA ASP A 399 10.51 -8.24 -15.48
C ASP A 399 10.80 -9.74 -15.24
N HIS A 400 11.89 -10.08 -14.55
CA HIS A 400 12.19 -11.45 -14.10
C HIS A 400 11.47 -11.83 -12.78
N LEU A 401 10.64 -10.95 -12.24
CA LEU A 401 9.80 -11.19 -11.07
C LEU A 401 8.32 -11.08 -11.47
N SER A 402 7.48 -11.98 -10.98
CA SER A 402 6.06 -11.98 -11.33
C SER A 402 5.18 -12.08 -10.11
N ALA A 403 4.26 -11.12 -9.99
CA ALA A 403 3.18 -11.16 -9.02
C ALA A 403 1.93 -11.91 -9.52
N GLY A 404 2.03 -12.60 -10.67
CA GLY A 404 0.93 -13.28 -11.37
C GLY A 404 0.14 -12.39 -12.33
N LEU A 405 0.46 -11.09 -12.41
CA LEU A 405 -0.19 -10.14 -13.32
C LEU A 405 0.45 -10.23 -14.72
N THR A 406 -0.36 -10.20 -15.77
CA THR A 406 0.18 -10.12 -17.14
C THR A 406 0.61 -8.69 -17.49
N LYS A 407 1.71 -8.56 -18.24
CA LYS A 407 2.16 -7.26 -18.76
C LYS A 407 1.11 -6.62 -19.67
N THR A 408 0.35 -7.44 -20.41
CA THR A 408 -0.81 -7.02 -21.21
C THR A 408 -1.88 -6.35 -20.35
N TYR A 409 -2.32 -6.98 -19.25
CA TYR A 409 -3.31 -6.38 -18.36
C TYR A 409 -2.86 -5.01 -17.82
N LEU A 410 -1.60 -4.92 -17.37
CA LEU A 410 -1.05 -3.67 -16.85
C LEU A 410 -1.04 -2.56 -17.91
N ARG A 411 -0.67 -2.90 -19.15
CA ARG A 411 -0.70 -1.97 -20.30
C ARG A 411 -2.12 -1.53 -20.63
N ASP A 412 -3.06 -2.46 -20.70
CA ASP A 412 -4.45 -2.16 -21.04
C ASP A 412 -5.09 -1.27 -19.96
N GLU A 413 -4.74 -1.47 -18.68
CA GLU A 413 -5.15 -0.57 -17.60
C GLU A 413 -4.55 0.83 -17.71
N ASP A 414 -3.28 0.95 -18.11
CA ASP A 414 -2.64 2.24 -18.34
C ASP A 414 -3.29 3.00 -19.51
N GLN A 415 -3.67 2.30 -20.58
CA GLN A 415 -4.41 2.87 -21.71
C GLN A 415 -5.83 3.29 -21.33
N ARG A 416 -6.53 2.48 -20.52
CA ARG A 416 -7.84 2.86 -19.96
C ARG A 416 -7.75 4.12 -19.10
N ALA A 417 -6.64 4.30 -18.38
CA ALA A 417 -6.40 5.51 -17.60
C ALA A 417 -6.36 6.77 -18.47
N GLU A 418 -5.70 6.74 -19.63
CA GLU A 418 -5.65 7.87 -20.57
C GLU A 418 -7.04 8.28 -21.06
N GLN A 419 -7.93 7.32 -21.17
CA GLN A 419 -9.31 7.52 -21.62
C GLN A 419 -10.28 7.83 -20.48
N GLY A 420 -9.81 7.89 -19.22
CA GLY A 420 -10.65 8.06 -18.04
C GLY A 420 -11.61 6.89 -17.80
N GLN A 421 -11.39 5.73 -18.41
CA GLN A 421 -12.25 4.56 -18.27
C GLN A 421 -12.00 3.86 -16.94
N ILE A 422 -13.08 3.49 -16.26
CA ILE A 422 -13.01 2.73 -15.01
C ILE A 422 -12.93 1.22 -15.29
N THR A 423 -12.30 0.51 -14.36
CA THR A 423 -12.27 -0.95 -14.32
C THR A 423 -12.96 -1.42 -13.04
N LEU A 424 -14.04 -2.19 -13.19
CA LEU A 424 -14.82 -2.67 -12.06
C LEU A 424 -14.06 -3.69 -11.22
N ASP A 425 -14.41 -3.77 -9.93
CA ASP A 425 -13.88 -4.76 -9.00
C ASP A 425 -14.32 -6.17 -9.46
N CYS A 426 -13.37 -7.10 -9.59
CA CYS A 426 -13.66 -8.49 -10.00
C CYS A 426 -14.44 -9.28 -8.93
N ARG A 427 -14.65 -8.71 -7.74
CA ARG A 427 -15.61 -9.18 -6.72
C ARG A 427 -17.07 -8.83 -7.07
N ALA A 428 -17.33 -7.82 -7.90
CA ALA A 428 -18.70 -7.58 -8.35
C ALA A 428 -19.19 -8.81 -9.12
N ARG A 429 -20.45 -9.23 -8.91
CA ARG A 429 -21.07 -10.46 -9.47
C ARG A 429 -21.06 -10.58 -11.02
N ARG A 430 -20.41 -9.65 -11.73
CA ARG A 430 -20.28 -9.60 -13.19
C ARG A 430 -18.88 -9.15 -13.61
N GLY A 431 -17.99 -10.11 -13.83
CA GLY A 431 -16.81 -9.93 -14.70
C GLY A 431 -15.45 -10.09 -14.02
N CYS A 432 -14.71 -11.12 -14.43
CA CYS A 432 -13.27 -11.21 -14.20
C CYS A 432 -12.56 -10.10 -14.98
N SER A 433 -11.65 -9.36 -14.36
CA SER A 433 -10.83 -8.35 -15.05
C SER A 433 -9.69 -8.95 -15.88
N THR A 434 -9.61 -10.29 -15.93
CA THR A 434 -8.62 -11.06 -16.71
C THR A 434 -7.17 -10.67 -16.44
N CYS A 435 -6.87 -10.28 -15.20
CA CYS A 435 -5.54 -9.79 -14.82
C CYS A 435 -4.41 -10.86 -14.83
N GLY A 436 -4.76 -12.14 -15.00
CA GLY A 436 -3.82 -13.28 -15.03
C GLY A 436 -3.53 -13.94 -13.70
N VAL A 437 -3.75 -13.24 -12.57
CA VAL A 437 -3.35 -13.71 -11.23
C VAL A 437 -3.90 -15.09 -10.90
N CYS A 438 -5.20 -15.31 -11.11
CA CYS A 438 -5.83 -16.57 -10.69
C CYS A 438 -5.35 -17.77 -11.52
N SER A 439 -5.17 -17.58 -12.83
CA SER A 439 -4.65 -18.60 -13.73
C SER A 439 -3.17 -18.89 -13.49
N THR A 440 -2.35 -17.86 -13.25
CA THR A 440 -0.91 -18.00 -13.09
C THR A 440 -0.54 -18.60 -11.73
N LEU A 441 -1.25 -18.22 -10.66
CA LEU A 441 -0.94 -18.67 -9.30
C LEU A 441 -1.79 -19.86 -8.84
N GLY A 442 -2.80 -20.26 -9.62
CA GLY A 442 -3.72 -21.34 -9.25
C GLY A 442 -4.52 -21.05 -7.97
N ALA A 443 -4.94 -19.79 -7.78
CA ALA A 443 -5.66 -19.34 -6.59
C ALA A 443 -6.76 -18.34 -6.96
N ALA A 444 -7.93 -18.45 -6.33
CA ALA A 444 -9.06 -17.56 -6.55
C ALA A 444 -9.29 -16.61 -5.37
N PRO A 445 -10.05 -15.52 -5.54
CA PRO A 445 -10.53 -14.74 -4.41
C PRO A 445 -11.38 -15.62 -3.47
N GLU A 446 -11.13 -15.52 -2.16
CA GLU A 446 -11.85 -16.25 -1.12
C GLU A 446 -12.47 -15.25 -0.14
N ARG A 447 -13.79 -15.35 0.07
CA ARG A 447 -14.52 -14.51 1.02
C ARG A 447 -14.96 -15.30 2.22
N ALA A 448 -15.04 -14.63 3.37
CA ALA A 448 -15.50 -15.20 4.62
C ALA A 448 -16.95 -15.75 4.54
N GLY A 449 -17.78 -15.20 3.65
CA GLY A 449 -19.16 -15.66 3.42
C GLY A 449 -19.33 -16.81 2.42
N GLY A 450 -18.25 -17.29 1.79
CA GLY A 450 -18.31 -18.25 0.68
C GLY A 450 -18.73 -17.61 -0.65
N GLU A 451 -19.03 -18.43 -1.67
CA GLU A 451 -19.36 -17.96 -3.02
C GLU A 451 -20.73 -17.26 -3.14
N ASN A 452 -21.60 -17.40 -2.14
CA ASN A 452 -22.99 -16.92 -2.17
C ASN A 452 -23.21 -15.51 -1.58
N ASP A 453 -22.20 -14.95 -0.91
CA ASP A 453 -22.18 -13.57 -0.39
C ASP A 453 -21.39 -12.64 -1.32
#